data_AF-A0A7Y3EDY1-F1
#
_entry.id   AF-A0A7Y3EDY1-F1
#
_cell.length_a   1.000
_cell.length_b   1.000
_cell.length_c   1.000
_cell.angle_alpha   90.00
_cell.angle_beta   90.00
_cell.angle_gamma   90.00
#
_symmetry.space_group_name_H-M   'P 1'
#
loop_
_entity.id
_entity.type
_entity.pdbx_description
1 polymer ?
#
loop_
_entity_poly.entity_id
_entity_poly.type
_entity_poly.pdbx_seq_one_letter_code
_entity_poly.pdbx_strand_id
1 'polypeptide(L)'
;MGLVRMLLLAVAIEATAVLLLVLLVAALGPADPAAAPAFAERLGYWFGPLAGFVLCLGGGWFVARRLAEGHVLRGLVLGAMVASIDIAILIASGAMFQPMLVFSNLGRLAAGSLGGFVARTVREHPRRSSAA
;
A
#
# COMPACT_ATOMS: atom_id res chain seq x y z
N MET A 1 17.93 1.51 -3.91
CA MET A 1 17.22 2.67 -3.29
C MET A 1 17.61 2.74 -1.82
N GLY A 2 17.96 3.92 -1.30
CA GLY A 2 18.32 4.09 0.12
C GLY A 2 17.09 4.03 1.04
N LEU A 3 17.33 3.86 2.35
CA LEU A 3 16.28 3.74 3.38
C LEU A 3 15.33 4.94 3.41
N VAL A 4 15.88 6.16 3.42
CA VAL A 4 15.08 7.40 3.44
C VAL A 4 14.11 7.48 2.26
N ARG A 5 14.54 7.08 1.05
CA ARG A 5 13.67 7.06 -0.13
C ARG A 5 12.55 6.02 -0.02
N MET A 6 12.79 4.89 0.67
CA MET A 6 11.73 3.91 0.93
C MET A 6 10.72 4.44 1.93
N LEU A 7 11.18 5.11 2.98
CA LEU A 7 10.30 5.75 3.95
C LEU A 7 9.44 6.82 3.28
N LEU A 8 10.04 7.70 2.46
CA LEU A 8 9.29 8.70 1.68
C LEU A 8 8.25 8.06 0.76
N LEU A 9 8.57 6.95 0.11
CA LEU A 9 7.61 6.22 -0.70
C LEU A 9 6.49 5.60 0.14
N ALA A 10 6.80 5.04 1.31
CA ALA A 10 5.79 4.48 2.21
C ALA A 10 4.81 5.56 2.68
N VAL A 11 5.32 6.73 3.07
CA VAL A 11 4.50 7.90 3.40
C VAL A 11 3.66 8.34 2.20
N ALA A 12 4.25 8.40 1.01
CA ALA A 12 3.54 8.78 -0.21
C ALA A 12 2.40 7.78 -0.54
N ILE A 13 2.60 6.48 -0.31
CA ILE A 13 1.56 5.45 -0.49
C ILE A 13 0.36 5.73 0.43
N GLU A 14 0.58 5.96 1.71
CA GLU A 14 -0.51 6.26 2.65
C GLU A 14 -1.18 7.59 2.34
N ALA A 15 -0.41 8.64 2.07
CA ALA A 15 -0.95 9.94 1.69
C ALA A 15 -1.81 9.83 0.42
N THR A 16 -1.39 9.01 -0.56
CA THR A 16 -2.17 8.74 -1.77
C THR A 16 -3.45 7.99 -1.45
N ALA A 17 -3.41 6.96 -0.60
CA ALA A 17 -4.60 6.20 -0.21
C ALA A 17 -5.63 7.10 0.49
N VAL A 18 -5.18 7.93 1.44
CA VAL A 18 -6.03 8.90 2.15
C VAL A 18 -6.59 9.94 1.17
N LEU A 19 -5.76 10.49 0.29
CA LEU A 19 -6.21 11.47 -0.70
C LEU A 19 -7.28 10.88 -1.63
N LEU A 20 -7.09 9.64 -2.10
CA LEU A 20 -8.08 8.96 -2.93
C LEU A 20 -9.40 8.75 -2.19
N LEU A 21 -9.37 8.40 -0.90
CA LEU A 21 -10.57 8.30 -0.08
C LEU A 21 -11.27 9.66 0.04
N VAL A 22 -10.52 10.73 0.31
CA VAL A 22 -11.06 12.11 0.40
C VAL A 22 -11.73 12.51 -0.90
N LEU A 23 -11.09 12.24 -2.05
CA LEU A 23 -11.66 12.54 -3.36
C LEU A 23 -12.93 11.73 -3.64
N LEU A 24 -12.97 10.46 -3.24
CA LEU A 24 -14.16 9.63 -3.38
C LEU A 24 -15.32 10.14 -2.51
N VAL A 25 -15.05 10.53 -1.26
CA VAL A 25 -16.07 11.13 -0.39
C VAL A 25 -16.54 12.47 -0.94
N ALA A 26 -15.64 13.29 -1.49
CA ALA A 26 -16.02 14.56 -2.11
C ALA A 26 -16.90 14.37 -3.36
N ALA A 27 -16.64 13.32 -4.15
CA ALA A 27 -17.36 13.05 -5.39
C ALA A 27 -18.69 12.29 -5.18
N LEU A 28 -18.73 11.37 -4.21
CA LEU A 28 -19.84 10.41 -4.01
C LEU A 28 -20.56 10.57 -2.67
N GLY A 29 -20.10 11.49 -1.82
CA GLY A 29 -20.65 11.71 -0.49
C GLY A 29 -22.06 12.28 -0.50
N PRO A 30 -22.78 12.17 0.63
CA PRO A 30 -24.11 12.72 0.77
C PRO A 30 -24.09 14.25 0.68
N ALA A 31 -25.18 14.84 0.15
CA ALA A 31 -25.35 16.29 0.10
C ALA A 31 -25.49 16.92 1.50
N ASP A 32 -25.99 16.16 2.48
CA ASP A 32 -26.02 16.57 3.88
C ASP A 32 -24.63 16.44 4.52
N PRO A 33 -23.98 17.54 4.93
CA PRO A 33 -22.67 17.51 5.56
C PRO A 33 -22.64 16.71 6.87
N ALA A 34 -23.77 16.62 7.59
CA ALA A 34 -23.83 15.87 8.83
C ALA A 34 -23.72 14.35 8.62
N ALA A 35 -24.09 13.86 7.42
CA ALA A 35 -23.99 12.45 7.05
C ALA A 35 -22.61 12.07 6.46
N ALA A 36 -21.78 13.04 6.09
CA ALA A 36 -20.49 12.80 5.42
C ALA A 36 -19.48 11.98 6.26
N PRO A 37 -19.33 12.19 7.58
CA PRO A 37 -18.39 11.40 8.39
C PRO A 37 -18.74 9.91 8.44
N ALA A 38 -20.03 9.58 8.63
CA ALA A 38 -20.49 8.19 8.68
C ALA A 38 -20.35 7.49 7.32
N PHE A 39 -20.55 8.22 6.22
CA PHE A 39 -20.27 7.72 4.88
C PHE A 39 -18.78 7.45 4.67
N ALA A 40 -17.92 8.39 5.06
CA ALA A 40 -16.47 8.27 4.96
C ALA A 40 -15.92 7.08 5.76
N GLU A 41 -16.45 6.84 6.96
CA GLU A 41 -16.06 5.70 7.80
C GLU A 41 -16.41 4.36 7.13
N ARG A 42 -17.64 4.22 6.63
CA ARG A 42 -18.09 3.01 5.93
C ARG A 42 -17.29 2.76 4.65
N LEU A 43 -17.03 3.81 3.87
CA LEU A 43 -16.26 3.69 2.64
C LEU A 43 -14.80 3.36 2.96
N GLY A 44 -14.21 4.04 3.94
CA GLY A 44 -12.84 3.85 4.41
C GLY A 44 -12.57 2.43 4.89
N TYR A 45 -13.55 1.79 5.54
CA TYR A 45 -13.45 0.40 6.01
C TYR A 45 -13.07 -0.59 4.89
N TRP A 46 -13.63 -0.42 3.69
CA TRP A 46 -13.36 -1.29 2.54
C TRP A 46 -12.28 -0.73 1.63
N PHE A 47 -12.29 0.59 1.41
CA PHE A 47 -11.40 1.25 0.48
C PHE A 47 -9.95 1.28 0.99
N GLY A 48 -9.74 1.53 2.29
CA GLY A 48 -8.41 1.58 2.89
C GLY A 48 -7.59 0.31 2.64
N PRO A 49 -8.09 -0.88 3.03
CA PRO A 49 -7.39 -2.15 2.76
C PRO A 49 -7.10 -2.41 1.28
N LEU A 50 -8.06 -2.11 0.40
CA LEU A 50 -7.90 -2.34 -1.04
C LEU A 50 -6.86 -1.40 -1.67
N ALA A 51 -6.97 -0.10 -1.37
CA ALA A 51 -6.02 0.89 -1.85
C ALA A 51 -4.61 0.61 -1.32
N GLY A 52 -4.50 0.30 -0.02
CA GLY A 52 -3.25 -0.09 0.62
C GLY A 52 -2.61 -1.31 -0.04
N PHE A 53 -3.39 -2.35 -0.33
CA PHE A 53 -2.91 -3.53 -1.04
C PHE A 53 -2.37 -3.20 -2.44
N VAL A 54 -3.18 -2.52 -3.27
CA VAL A 54 -2.80 -2.20 -4.66
C VAL A 54 -1.57 -1.29 -4.71
N LEU A 55 -1.52 -0.27 -3.87
CA LEU A 55 -0.39 0.66 -3.81
C LEU A 55 0.88 -0.02 -3.26
N CYS A 56 0.77 -0.91 -2.27
CA CYS A 56 1.91 -1.72 -1.81
C CYS A 56 2.42 -2.68 -2.88
N LEU A 57 1.54 -3.28 -3.68
CA LEU A 57 1.95 -4.15 -4.79
C LEU A 57 2.74 -3.35 -5.84
N GLY A 58 2.17 -2.23 -6.31
CA GLY A 58 2.83 -1.35 -7.27
C GLY A 58 4.14 -0.76 -6.73
N GLY A 59 4.13 -0.32 -5.47
CA GLY A 59 5.30 0.18 -4.78
C GLY A 59 6.40 -0.88 -4.63
N GLY A 60 6.03 -2.10 -4.22
CA GLY A 60 6.93 -3.23 -4.06
C GLY A 60 7.63 -3.58 -5.38
N TRP A 61 6.86 -3.62 -6.47
CA TRP A 61 7.40 -3.78 -7.81
C TRP A 61 8.35 -2.63 -8.17
N PHE A 62 7.93 -1.39 -7.95
CA PHE A 62 8.70 -0.20 -8.30
C PHE A 62 10.07 -0.15 -7.60
N VAL A 63 10.13 -0.47 -6.30
CA VAL A 63 11.38 -0.43 -5.53
C VAL A 63 12.31 -1.60 -5.85
N ALA A 64 11.75 -2.74 -6.28
CA ALA A 64 12.50 -3.95 -6.54
C ALA A 64 12.97 -4.08 -8.01
N ARG A 65 12.28 -3.47 -8.99
CA ARG A 65 12.52 -3.70 -10.44
C ARG A 65 13.93 -3.41 -10.96
N ARG A 66 14.74 -2.63 -10.23
CA ARG A 66 16.13 -2.30 -10.60
C ARG A 66 17.19 -2.96 -9.72
N LEU A 67 16.79 -3.84 -8.80
CA LEU A 67 17.73 -4.50 -7.91
C LEU A 67 18.47 -5.62 -8.65
N ALA A 68 19.71 -5.88 -8.23
CA ALA A 68 20.43 -7.07 -8.66
C ALA A 68 19.83 -8.33 -8.03
N GLU A 69 19.54 -8.28 -6.73
CA GLU A 69 19.06 -9.37 -5.89
C GLU A 69 18.16 -8.82 -4.76
N GLY A 70 17.54 -9.71 -3.96
CA GLY A 70 16.77 -9.30 -2.78
C GLY A 70 15.41 -8.64 -3.07
N HIS A 71 14.84 -8.88 -4.26
CA HIS A 71 13.60 -8.25 -4.73
C HIS A 71 12.42 -8.42 -3.77
N VAL A 72 12.14 -9.66 -3.34
CA VAL A 72 11.04 -9.99 -2.42
C VAL A 72 11.25 -9.35 -1.06
N LEU A 73 12.47 -9.42 -0.51
CA LEU A 73 12.81 -8.79 0.78
C LEU A 73 12.60 -7.28 0.72
N ARG A 74 12.98 -6.61 -0.38
CA ARG A 74 12.77 -5.17 -0.54
C ARG A 74 11.29 -4.81 -0.59
N GLY A 75 10.50 -5.61 -1.29
CA GLY A 75 9.05 -5.48 -1.33
C GLY A 75 8.41 -5.67 0.05
N LEU A 76 8.83 -6.71 0.78
CA LEU A 76 8.37 -6.98 2.15
C LEU A 76 8.69 -5.82 3.10
N VAL A 77 9.91 -5.27 3.05
CA VAL A 77 10.32 -4.13 3.87
C VAL A 77 9.45 -2.91 3.58
N LEU A 78 9.13 -2.63 2.31
CA LEU A 78 8.20 -1.55 1.97
C LEU A 78 6.80 -1.82 2.55
N GLY A 79 6.26 -3.02 2.34
CA GLY A 79 4.96 -3.41 2.89
C GLY A 79 4.89 -3.27 4.41
N ALA A 80 5.96 -3.65 5.11
CA ALA A 80 6.09 -3.49 6.56
C ALA A 80 6.12 -2.01 6.98
N MET A 81 6.87 -1.15 6.27
CA MET A 81 6.89 0.29 6.56
C MET A 81 5.51 0.92 6.39
N VAL A 82 4.82 0.60 5.30
CA VAL A 82 3.48 1.09 5.03
C VAL A 82 2.50 0.60 6.11
N ALA A 83 2.53 -0.68 6.45
CA ALA A 83 1.72 -1.24 7.54
C ALA A 83 1.99 -0.56 8.90
N SER A 84 3.26 -0.26 9.22
CA SER A 84 3.58 0.48 10.44
C SER A 84 3.02 1.90 10.46
N ILE A 85 2.98 2.59 9.30
CA ILE A 85 2.38 3.92 9.20
C ILE A 85 0.86 3.83 9.36
N ASP A 86 0.20 2.87 8.71
CA ASP A 86 -1.24 2.61 8.86
C ASP A 86 -1.63 2.39 10.33
N ILE A 87 -0.88 1.54 11.04
CA ILE A 87 -1.05 1.29 12.48
C ILE A 87 -0.82 2.57 13.29
N ALA A 88 0.20 3.36 12.97
CA ALA A 88 0.46 4.61 13.67
C ALA A 88 -0.66 5.63 13.47
N ILE A 89 -1.22 5.75 12.26
CA ILE A 89 -2.38 6.60 11.96
C ILE A 89 -3.59 6.14 12.77
N LEU A 90 -3.86 4.83 12.84
CA LEU A 90 -4.97 4.28 13.62
C LEU A 90 -4.85 4.61 15.12
N ILE A 91 -3.66 4.41 15.69
CA ILE A 91 -3.40 4.73 17.10
C ILE A 91 -3.61 6.25 17.33
N ALA A 92 -3.10 7.08 16.42
CA ALA A 92 -3.23 8.53 16.52
C ALA A 92 -4.67 9.03 16.33
N SER A 93 -5.51 8.31 15.57
CA SER A 93 -6.90 8.71 15.33
C SER A 93 -7.85 8.34 16.47
N GLY A 94 -7.42 7.51 17.42
CA GLY A 94 -8.26 7.01 18.51
C GLY A 94 -9.41 6.12 18.04
N ALA A 95 -9.34 5.60 16.80
CA ALA A 95 -10.39 4.75 16.26
C ALA A 95 -10.35 3.37 16.91
N MET A 96 -11.52 2.74 17.04
CA MET A 96 -11.62 1.41 17.64
C MET A 96 -10.93 0.37 16.75
N PHE A 97 -10.21 -0.56 17.37
CA PHE A 97 -9.59 -1.67 16.67
C PHE A 97 -10.66 -2.56 16.00
N GLN A 98 -10.40 -2.94 14.75
CA GLN A 98 -11.27 -3.79 13.95
C GLN A 98 -10.47 -4.91 13.29
N PRO A 99 -10.97 -6.15 13.23
CA PRO A 99 -10.25 -7.28 12.63
C PRO A 99 -9.79 -7.04 11.18
N MET A 100 -10.54 -6.22 10.43
CA MET A 100 -10.20 -5.82 9.07
C MET A 100 -8.83 -5.15 8.95
N LEU A 101 -8.38 -4.46 10.00
CA LEU A 101 -7.06 -3.82 10.04
C LEU A 101 -5.93 -4.86 10.08
N VAL A 102 -6.14 -6.01 10.73
CA VAL A 102 -5.18 -7.11 10.72
C VAL A 102 -5.03 -7.65 9.29
N PHE A 103 -6.16 -7.92 8.64
CA PHE A 103 -6.16 -8.40 7.25
C PHE A 103 -5.58 -7.36 6.28
N SER A 104 -5.85 -6.07 6.48
CA SER A 104 -5.26 -4.97 5.72
C SER A 104 -3.73 -4.97 5.84
N ASN A 105 -3.21 -5.03 7.06
CA ASN A 105 -1.76 -4.99 7.31
C ASN A 105 -1.03 -6.24 6.80
N LEU A 106 -1.62 -7.43 6.99
CA LEU A 106 -1.14 -8.66 6.36
C LEU A 106 -1.18 -8.57 4.82
N GLY A 107 -2.24 -7.99 4.28
CA GLY A 107 -2.40 -7.72 2.87
C GLY A 107 -1.30 -6.81 2.32
N ARG A 108 -0.94 -5.74 3.03
CA ARG A 108 0.16 -4.82 2.65
C ARG A 108 1.52 -5.54 2.61
N LEU A 109 1.81 -6.40 3.59
CA LEU A 109 3.02 -7.24 3.63
C LEU A 109 3.08 -8.22 2.44
N ALA A 110 1.97 -8.92 2.19
CA ALA A 110 1.84 -9.85 1.07
C ALA A 110 1.96 -9.13 -0.28
N ALA A 111 1.26 -8.02 -0.46
CA ALA A 111 1.29 -7.19 -1.66
C ALA A 111 2.70 -6.66 -1.96
N GLY A 112 3.39 -6.11 -0.96
CA GLY A 112 4.78 -5.65 -1.12
C GLY A 112 5.69 -6.79 -1.58
N SER A 113 5.59 -7.96 -0.94
CA SER A 113 6.35 -9.16 -1.29
C SER A 113 6.05 -9.64 -2.72
N LEU A 114 4.77 -9.67 -3.11
CA LEU A 114 4.32 -10.04 -4.45
C LEU A 114 4.83 -9.05 -5.51
N GLY A 115 4.79 -7.75 -5.24
CA GLY A 115 5.38 -6.73 -6.12
C GLY A 115 6.87 -6.98 -6.34
N GLY A 116 7.59 -7.29 -5.26
CA GLY A 116 9.00 -7.71 -5.32
C GLY A 116 9.21 -8.99 -6.14
N PHE A 117 8.34 -9.99 -5.99
CA PHE A 117 8.38 -11.21 -6.78
C PHE A 117 8.16 -10.95 -8.27
N VAL A 118 7.15 -10.17 -8.65
CA VAL A 118 6.87 -9.78 -10.04
C VAL A 118 8.04 -9.02 -10.64
N ALA A 119 8.68 -8.14 -9.88
CA ALA A 119 9.88 -7.44 -10.32
C ALA A 119 11.04 -8.40 -10.66
N ARG A 120 11.19 -9.48 -9.88
CA ARG A 120 12.20 -10.52 -10.15
C ARG A 120 11.90 -11.25 -11.46
N THR A 121 10.68 -11.71 -11.65
CA THR A 121 10.29 -12.51 -12.83
C THR A 121 10.41 -11.72 -14.14
N VAL A 122 10.01 -10.45 -14.13
CA VAL A 122 10.14 -9.55 -15.30
C VAL A 122 11.60 -9.33 -15.70
N ARG A 123 12.53 -9.28 -14.75
CA ARG A 123 13.96 -9.08 -15.02
C ARG A 123 14.66 -10.34 -15.54
N GLU A 124 14.20 -11.51 -15.14
CA GLU A 124 14.76 -12.80 -15.59
C GLU A 124 14.32 -13.16 -17.02
N HIS A 125 13.13 -12.73 -17.46
CA HIS A 125 12.60 -13.00 -18.80
C HIS A 125 13.49 -12.54 -19.98
N PRO A 126 14.02 -11.30 -20.02
CA PRO A 126 14.84 -10.84 -21.15
C PRO A 126 16.20 -11.54 -21.28
N ARG A 127 16.66 -12.32 -20.28
CA ARG A 127 17.96 -13.02 -20.35
C ARG A 127 17.86 -14.42 -20.96
N ARG A 128 16.67 -15.02 -21.03
CA ARG A 128 16.49 -16.38 -21.56
C ARG A 128 16.38 -16.43 -23.09
N SER A 129 15.99 -15.34 -23.74
CA SER A 129 15.84 -15.27 -25.21
C SER A 129 17.15 -14.98 -25.96
N SER A 130 18.26 -14.71 -25.27
CA SER A 130 19.57 -14.43 -25.87
C SER A 130 20.58 -15.57 -25.69
N ALA A 131 20.16 -16.68 -25.08
CA ALA A 131 20.99 -17.85 -24.80
C ALA A 131 20.52 -19.11 -25.56
N ALA A 132 19.64 -18.94 -26.55
CA ALA A 132 19.21 -19.95 -27.50
C ALA A 132 19.60 -19.50 -28.92
#